data_AF-A0A9P0P2Y9-F1
#
_entry.id   AF-A0A9P0P2Y9-F1
#
_cell.length_a   1.000
_cell.length_b   1.000
_cell.length_c   1.000
_cell.angle_alpha   90.00
_cell.angle_beta   90.00
_cell.angle_gamma   90.00
#
_symmetry.space_group_name_H-M   'P 1'
#
loop_
_entity.id
_entity.type
_entity.pdbx_description
1 polymer ?
#
loop_
_entity_poly.entity_id
_entity_poly.type
_entity_poly.pdbx_seq_one_letter_code
_entity_poly.pdbx_strand_id
1 'polypeptide(L)' 'MRCEACEEDIRKGSAKIKCCNLNCEVTLHQKCFSSIAKVIKLEKSDWLCKNCDEDTDTSTTTVISYSDGDVIKE' A
#
# COMPACT_ATOMS: atom_id res chain seq x y z
N MET A 1 -9.66 -0.39 18.88
CA MET A 1 -9.30 -0.14 17.46
C MET A 1 -8.25 0.93 17.53
N ARG A 2 -6.99 0.59 17.26
CA ARG A 2 -5.85 1.48 17.48
C ARG A 2 -5.42 2.12 16.16
N CYS A 3 -5.02 3.38 16.20
CA CYS A 3 -4.48 4.08 15.05
C CYS A 3 -3.01 3.74 14.88
N GLU A 4 -2.60 3.21 13.73
CA GLU A 4 -1.21 2.82 13.47
C GLU A 4 -0.22 4.01 13.53
N ALA A 5 -0.64 5.19 13.09
CA ALA A 5 0.26 6.34 12.97
C ALA A 5 0.58 7.06 14.29
N CYS A 6 -0.32 6.98 15.28
CA CYS A 6 -0.17 7.70 16.54
C CYS A 6 -0.40 6.81 17.76
N GLU A 7 -0.66 5.52 17.53
CA GLU A 7 -0.80 4.51 18.55
C GLU A 7 -1.91 4.78 19.60
N GLU A 8 -2.85 5.69 19.30
CA GLU A 8 -3.99 6.01 20.16
C GLU A 8 -5.25 5.23 19.73
N ASP A 9 -6.18 5.00 20.67
CA ASP A 9 -7.48 4.40 20.37
C ASP A 9 -8.37 5.34 19.56
N ILE A 10 -8.93 4.81 18.48
CA ILE A 10 -9.90 5.50 17.63
C ILE A 10 -11.28 5.38 18.28
N ARG A 11 -11.81 6.52 18.74
CA ARG A 11 -13.15 6.58 19.35
C ARG A 11 -14.24 6.10 18.39
N LYS A 12 -15.22 5.37 18.92
CA LYS A 12 -16.40 4.91 18.17
C LYS A 12 -17.19 6.12 17.66
N GLY A 13 -17.48 6.18 16.37
CA GLY A 13 -18.15 7.32 15.72
C GLY A 13 -17.21 8.42 15.20
N SER A 14 -15.90 8.34 15.48
CA SER A 14 -14.92 9.25 14.86
C SER A 14 -14.58 8.82 13.45
N ALA A 15 -14.28 9.81 12.59
CA ALA A 15 -13.91 9.55 11.22
C ALA A 15 -12.53 8.86 11.14
N LYS A 16 -12.50 7.76 10.38
CA LYS A 16 -11.36 6.85 10.27
C LYS A 16 -11.16 6.42 8.83
N ILE A 17 -9.93 6.05 8.51
CA ILE A 17 -9.50 5.57 7.21
C ILE A 17 -8.96 4.16 7.42
N LYS A 18 -9.38 3.21 6.59
CA LYS A 18 -8.88 1.84 6.59
C LYS A 18 -8.01 1.63 5.37
N CYS A 19 -7.04 0.73 5.50
CA CYS A 19 -6.26 0.28 4.37
C CYS A 19 -7.20 -0.24 3.27
N CYS A 20 -6.90 0.06 2.01
CA CYS A 20 -7.71 -0.39 0.88
C CYS A 20 -7.64 -1.91 0.66
N ASN A 21 -6.59 -2.57 1.16
CA ASN A 21 -6.48 -4.03 1.12
C ASN A 21 -7.53 -4.67 2.04
N LEU A 22 -8.42 -5.47 1.45
CA LEU A 22 -9.53 -6.14 2.15
C LEU A 22 -9.07 -7.11 3.26
N ASN A 23 -7.86 -7.64 3.15
CA ASN A 23 -7.25 -8.53 4.15
C ASN A 23 -6.46 -7.77 5.23
N CYS A 24 -6.42 -6.44 5.16
CA CYS A 24 -5.68 -5.60 6.08
C CYS A 24 -6.62 -4.92 7.09
N GLU A 25 -6.31 -5.05 8.38
CA GLU A 25 -7.10 -4.42 9.46
C GLU A 25 -6.52 -3.07 9.91
N VAL A 26 -5.44 -2.61 9.26
CA VAL A 26 -4.78 -1.35 9.61
C VAL A 26 -5.75 -0.18 9.41
N THR A 27 -5.86 0.62 10.47
CA THR A 27 -6.78 1.75 10.53
C THR A 27 -6.06 3.00 11.04
N LEU A 28 -6.40 4.15 10.48
CA LEU A 28 -5.90 5.45 10.92
C LEU A 28 -7.05 6.39 11.28
N HIS A 29 -6.75 7.35 12.16
CA HIS A 29 -7.61 8.53 12.28
C HIS A 29 -7.60 9.31 10.95
N GLN A 30 -8.72 9.94 10.60
CA GLN A 30 -8.74 10.85 9.45
C GLN A 30 -7.71 11.98 9.60
N LYS A 31 -7.49 12.51 10.82
CA LYS A 31 -6.45 13.52 11.08
C LYS A 31 -5.05 13.00 10.73
N CYS A 32 -4.73 11.77 11.12
CA CYS A 32 -3.43 11.16 10.91
C CYS A 32 -3.20 10.88 9.43
N PHE A 33 -4.22 10.35 8.74
CA PHE A 33 -4.18 10.17 7.30
C PHE A 33 -3.99 11.50 6.57
N SER A 34 -4.75 12.55 6.90
CA SER A 34 -4.62 13.86 6.26
C SER A 34 -3.22 14.47 6.41
N SER A 35 -2.54 14.24 7.54
CA SER A 35 -1.15 14.69 7.72
C SER A 35 -0.20 13.96 6.78
N ILE A 36 -0.38 12.65 6.58
CA ILE A 36 0.43 11.84 5.67
C ILE A 36 0.11 12.20 4.21
N ALA A 37 -1.17 12.21 3.85
CA ALA A 37 -1.66 12.50 2.50
C ALA A 37 -1.22 13.87 1.98
N LYS A 38 -1.05 14.87 2.85
CA LYS A 38 -0.48 16.18 2.47
C LYS A 38 0.95 16.09 1.95
N VAL A 39 1.74 15.13 2.43
CA VAL A 39 3.14 14.96 2.02
C VAL A 39 3.23 14.24 0.68
N ILE A 40 2.34 13.28 0.43
CA ILE A 40 2.43 12.35 -0.71
C ILE A 40 1.31 12.51 -1.76
N LYS A 41 0.44 13.53 -1.64
CA LYS A 41 -0.73 13.76 -2.51
C LYS A 41 -1.58 12.51 -2.75
N LEU A 42 -1.79 11.72 -1.69
CA LEU A 42 -2.49 10.45 -1.79
C LEU A 42 -3.99 10.64 -1.65
N GLU A 43 -4.77 10.06 -2.57
CA GLU A 43 -6.22 9.99 -2.44
C GLU A 43 -6.63 8.93 -1.42
N LYS A 44 -7.73 9.21 -0.71
CA LYS A 44 -8.25 8.33 0.35
C LYS A 44 -8.61 6.93 -0.17
N SER A 45 -9.05 6.84 -1.43
CA SER A 45 -9.50 5.60 -2.07
C SER A 45 -8.37 4.63 -2.38
N ASP A 46 -7.14 5.14 -2.49
CA ASP A 46 -5.96 4.38 -2.93
C ASP A 46 -4.95 4.18 -1.80
N TRP A 47 -5.34 4.47 -0.55
CA TRP A 47 -4.41 4.35 0.57
C TRP A 47 -4.17 2.91 0.98
N LEU A 48 -2.91 2.48 0.84
CA LEU A 48 -2.37 1.26 1.42
C LEU A 48 -1.50 1.60 2.62
N CYS A 49 -1.56 0.77 3.67
CA CYS A 49 -0.59 0.86 4.76
C CYS A 49 0.78 0.43 4.25
N LYS A 50 1.84 0.84 4.95
CA LYS A 50 3.24 0.54 4.56
C LYS A 50 3.46 -0.95 4.23
N ASN A 51 2.91 -1.84 5.05
CA ASN A 51 3.07 -3.28 4.85
C ASN A 51 2.41 -3.75 3.54
N CYS A 52 1.25 -3.21 3.18
CA CYS A 52 0.57 -3.59 1.93
C CYS A 52 1.16 -2.90 0.70
N ASP A 53 1.75 -1.71 0.88
CA ASP A 53 2.44 -0.99 -0.19
C ASP A 53 3.71 -1.75 -0.62
N GLU A 54 4.53 -2.22 0.33
CA GLU A 54 5.75 -2.99 0.06
C GLU A 54 5.49 -4.35 -0.64
N ASP A 55 4.36 -5.01 -0.35
CA ASP A 55 3.95 -6.24 -1.05
C ASP A 55 3.60 -6.00 -2.52
N THR A 56 3.15 -4.79 -2.86
CA THR A 56 2.71 -4.46 -4.24
C THR A 56 3.91 -4.23 -5.17
N ASP A 57 5.01 -3.68 -4.65
CA ASP A 57 6.25 -3.44 -5.40
C ASP A 57 7.03 -4.73 -5.74
N THR A 58 6.81 -5.81 -4.96
CA THR A 58 7.61 -7.05 -5.08
C THR A 58 7.17 -7.96 -6.24
N SER A 59 6.09 -7.62 -6.97
CA SER A 59 5.52 -8.49 -8.03
C SER A 59 5.98 -8.18 -9.46
N THR A 60 6.99 -7.33 -9.68
CA THR A 60 7.52 -7.08 -11.04
C THR A 60 8.89 -7.72 -11.27
N THR A 61 9.05 -9.01 -10.92
CA THR A 61 10.10 -9.80 -11.56
C THR A 61 9.65 -10.14 -12.97
N THR A 62 9.89 -9.23 -13.91
CA THR A 62 9.82 -9.56 -15.34
C THR A 62 10.99 -10.51 -15.59
N VAL A 63 10.74 -11.82 -15.51
CA VAL A 63 11.61 -12.83 -16.09
C VAL A 63 11.56 -12.62 -17.61
N ILE A 64 12.48 -11.79 -18.10
CA ILE A 64 12.79 -11.75 -19.53
C ILE A 64 13.55 -13.05 -19.81
N SER A 65 12.82 -14.08 -20.21
CA SER A 65 13.41 -15.29 -20.77
C SER A 65 13.99 -14.94 -22.14
N TYR A 66 15.30 -14.66 -22.20
CA TYR A 66 16.02 -14.64 -23.46
C TYR A 66 16.21 -16.09 -23.91
N SER A 67 15.42 -16.53 -24.87
CA SER A 67 15.68 -17.75 -25.63
C SER A 67 16.85 -17.46 -26.57
N ASP A 68 18.07 -17.72 -26.10
CA ASP A 68 19.28 -17.71 -26.93
C ASP A 68 19.30 -19.02 -27.75
N GLY A 69 19.21 -18.92 -29.08
CA GLY A 69 19.19 -20.12 -29.91
C GLY A 69 18.92 -19.96 -31.41
N ASP A 70 19.35 -18.88 -32.05
CA ASP A 70 19.44 -18.83 -33.51
C ASP A 70 20.91 -19.00 -33.92
N VAL A 71 21.29 -20.25 -34.25
CA VAL A 71 22.49 -20.54 -35.05
C VAL A 71 22.01 -21.24 -36.32
N ILE A 72 21.65 -20.44 -37.32
CA ILE A 72 21.56 -20.90 -38.70
C ILE A 72 23.00 -20.87 -39.25
N LYS A 73 23.57 -22.06 -39.52
CA LYS A 73 24.77 -22.18 -40.37
C LYS A 73 24.33 -22.63 -41.74
N GLU A 74 24.61 -21.81 -42.74
CA GLU A 74 24.69 -22.17 -44.16
C GLU A 74 25.90 -23.06 -44.45
#